data_AF-A0A4Y4C811-F1
#
_entry.id   AF-A0A4Y4C811-F1
#
_cell.length_a   1.000
_cell.length_b   1.000
_cell.length_c   1.000
_cell.angle_alpha   90.00
_cell.angle_beta   90.00
_cell.angle_gamma   90.00
#
_symmetry.space_group_name_H-M   'P 1'
#
loop_
_entity.id
_entity.type
_entity.pdbx_description
1 polymer ?
#
loop_
_entity_poly.entity_id
_entity_poly.type
_entity_poly.pdbx_seq_one_letter_code
_entity_poly.pdbx_strand_id
1 'polypeptide(L)'
;MFEIADGSAVVQHAPTGPLPSEGTVTRLVDAAYNRYRDRCGGQAADYIPPLGRVDPDLFGVALTDAAGVTDSAGDTDAVFTIQSISKAFVFALVCEESGRDQVHEAVGVKNTGRSFNSVMAVELSAGSPGNPMVNAGAMATTALVPGDTPDAQWEFIRAGLSR
;
A
#
# COMPACT_ATOMS: atom_id res chain seq x y z
N MET A 1 -6.36 14.79 11.35
CA MET A 1 -7.48 13.92 11.78
C MET A 1 -8.25 13.60 10.52
N PHE A 2 -8.17 12.37 10.01
CA PHE A 2 -8.96 11.97 8.86
C PHE A 2 -10.37 11.67 9.38
N GLU A 3 -11.36 12.46 8.97
CA GLU A 3 -12.76 12.05 9.15
C GLU A 3 -12.99 10.87 8.21
N ILE A 4 -13.10 9.66 8.78
CA ILE A 4 -13.66 8.54 8.03
C ILE A 4 -15.14 8.87 7.87
N ALA A 5 -15.56 9.13 6.63
CA ALA A 5 -16.95 9.34 6.32
C ALA A 5 -17.78 8.21 6.93
N ASP A 6 -18.86 8.55 7.65
CA ASP A 6 -19.73 7.57 8.28
C ASP A 6 -20.25 6.59 7.22
N GLY A 7 -19.74 5.35 7.29
CA GLY A 7 -20.09 4.26 6.40
C GLY A 7 -21.46 3.64 6.70
N SER A 8 -22.14 4.09 7.77
CA SER A 8 -23.46 3.59 8.17
C SER A 8 -24.53 3.76 7.10
N ALA A 9 -24.37 4.73 6.20
CA ALA A 9 -25.28 4.97 5.08
C ALA A 9 -25.03 4.05 3.86
N VAL A 10 -23.95 3.26 3.87
CA VAL A 10 -23.63 2.32 2.79
C VAL A 10 -24.05 0.92 3.22
N VAL A 11 -25.03 0.34 2.52
CA VAL A 11 -25.42 -1.06 2.73
C VAL A 11 -24.21 -1.94 2.40
N GLN A 12 -23.68 -2.63 3.40
CA GLN A 12 -22.56 -3.55 3.22
C GLN A 12 -23.08 -4.93 2.81
N HIS A 13 -22.48 -5.48 1.77
CA HIS A 13 -22.72 -6.85 1.33
C HIS A 13 -21.40 -7.61 1.39
N ALA A 14 -21.39 -8.75 2.09
CA ALA A 14 -20.23 -9.64 2.19
C ALA A 14 -20.58 -11.03 1.65
N PRO A 15 -20.67 -11.19 0.30
CA PRO A 15 -20.91 -12.50 -0.28
C PRO A 15 -19.67 -13.39 -0.12
N THR A 16 -19.87 -14.67 0.18
CA THR A 16 -18.80 -15.70 0.20
C THR A 16 -18.62 -16.36 -1.18
N GLY A 17 -18.88 -15.62 -2.27
CA GLY A 17 -18.94 -16.12 -3.64
C GLY A 17 -18.26 -15.18 -4.64
N PRO A 18 -18.42 -15.42 -5.97
CA PRO A 18 -17.89 -14.50 -6.98
C PRO A 18 -18.45 -13.10 -6.77
N LEU A 19 -17.73 -12.11 -7.27
CA LEU A 19 -18.21 -10.73 -7.25
C LEU A 19 -19.62 -10.66 -7.89
N PRO A 20 -20.44 -9.71 -7.45
CA PRO A 20 -21.70 -9.43 -8.15
C PRO A 20 -21.43 -9.10 -9.62
N SER A 21 -22.47 -9.13 -10.46
CA SER A 21 -22.33 -8.93 -11.92
C SER A 21 -21.46 -7.71 -12.27
N GLU A 22 -20.74 -7.78 -13.38
CA GLU A 22 -19.86 -6.70 -13.85
C GLU A 22 -20.54 -5.32 -13.75
N GLY A 23 -21.77 -5.18 -14.26
CA GLY A 23 -22.52 -3.92 -14.18
C GLY A 23 -22.85 -3.45 -12.75
N THR A 24 -22.84 -4.33 -11.76
CA THR A 24 -22.92 -3.95 -10.34
C THR A 24 -21.60 -3.38 -9.84
N VAL A 25 -20.48 -4.00 -10.19
CA VAL A 25 -19.13 -3.57 -9.78
C VAL A 25 -18.81 -2.21 -10.39
N THR A 26 -18.98 -2.05 -11.71
CA THR A 26 -18.82 -0.76 -12.41
C THR A 26 -19.61 0.35 -11.72
N ARG A 27 -20.90 0.10 -11.44
CA ARG A 27 -21.78 1.07 -10.78
C ARG A 27 -21.29 1.45 -9.37
N LEU A 28 -20.71 0.51 -8.62
CA LEU A 28 -20.17 0.78 -7.28
C LEU A 28 -18.87 1.60 -7.35
N VAL A 29 -18.00 1.30 -8.32
CA VAL A 29 -16.78 2.08 -8.59
C VAL A 29 -17.16 3.52 -8.99
N ASP A 30 -18.11 3.69 -9.92
CA ASP A 30 -18.63 5.00 -10.30
C ASP A 30 -19.26 5.74 -9.13
N ALA A 31 -20.03 5.06 -8.29
CA ALA A 31 -20.65 5.67 -7.11
C ALA A 31 -19.60 6.13 -6.10
N ALA A 32 -18.54 5.35 -5.88
CA ALA A 32 -17.43 5.72 -5.01
C ALA A 32 -16.67 6.95 -5.56
N TYR A 33 -16.34 6.94 -6.86
CA TYR A 33 -15.71 8.08 -7.53
C TYR A 33 -16.58 9.35 -7.38
N ASN A 34 -17.85 9.29 -7.76
CA ASN A 34 -18.76 10.44 -7.70
C ASN A 34 -18.99 10.96 -6.27
N ARG A 35 -18.93 10.09 -5.26
CA ARG A 35 -19.07 10.49 -3.86
C ARG A 35 -17.91 11.34 -3.35
N TYR A 36 -16.70 11.10 -3.85
CA TYR A 36 -15.48 11.69 -3.30
C TYR A 36 -14.73 12.65 -4.23
N ARG A 37 -15.06 12.70 -5.53
CA ARG A 37 -14.40 13.58 -6.53
C ARG A 37 -14.35 15.06 -6.14
N ASP A 38 -15.36 15.56 -5.44
CA ASP A 38 -15.44 16.99 -5.08
C ASP A 38 -14.84 17.26 -3.67
N ARG A 39 -14.15 16.28 -3.07
CA ARG A 39 -13.47 16.42 -1.77
C ARG A 39 -12.05 16.96 -1.95
N CYS A 40 -11.94 18.24 -2.30
CA CYS A 40 -10.67 18.93 -2.57
C CYS A 40 -9.91 19.37 -1.30
N GLY A 41 -10.05 18.65 -0.18
CA GLY A 41 -9.36 18.97 1.07
C GLY A 41 -7.99 18.30 1.19
N GLY A 42 -7.17 18.76 2.13
CA GLY A 42 -5.84 18.22 2.39
C GLY A 42 -4.71 19.06 1.78
N GLN A 43 -3.48 18.58 1.90
CA GLN A 43 -2.29 19.23 1.33
C GLN A 43 -1.41 18.14 0.71
N ALA A 44 -1.02 18.34 -0.56
CA ALA A 44 -0.07 17.47 -1.22
C ALA A 44 1.24 17.43 -0.44
N ALA A 45 1.87 16.26 -0.38
CA ALA A 45 3.19 16.12 0.21
C ALA A 45 4.21 16.95 -0.59
N ASP A 46 4.90 17.89 0.06
CA ASP A 46 5.85 18.80 -0.58
C ASP A 46 7.30 18.64 -0.06
N TYR A 47 7.51 17.80 0.95
CA TYR A 47 8.83 17.51 1.52
C TYR A 47 9.77 16.78 0.54
N ILE A 48 9.24 16.17 -0.53
CA ILE A 48 10.00 15.64 -1.67
C ILE A 48 9.58 16.46 -2.90
N PRO A 49 10.48 17.23 -3.55
CA PRO A 49 10.08 18.22 -4.56
C PRO A 49 9.24 17.68 -5.72
N PRO A 50 9.48 16.46 -6.26
CA PRO A 50 8.59 15.86 -7.26
C PRO A 50 7.15 15.64 -6.78
N LEU A 51 6.91 15.35 -5.50
CA LEU A 51 5.56 15.11 -4.97
C LEU A 51 4.70 16.38 -4.97
N GLY A 52 5.32 17.53 -4.68
CA GLY A 52 4.63 18.83 -4.69
C GLY A 52 4.31 19.36 -6.09
N ARG A 53 4.73 18.68 -7.15
CA ARG A 53 4.43 19.03 -8.56
C ARG A 53 3.26 18.23 -9.13
N VAL A 54 2.75 17.26 -8.39
CA VAL A 54 1.59 16.47 -8.81
C VAL A 54 0.35 17.37 -8.77
N ASP A 55 -0.49 17.25 -9.80
CA ASP A 55 -1.76 17.96 -9.86
C ASP A 55 -2.66 17.48 -8.70
N PRO A 56 -3.05 18.38 -7.75
CA PRO A 56 -3.85 18.01 -6.59
C PRO A 56 -5.28 17.61 -6.94
N ASP A 57 -5.74 17.88 -8.16
CA ASP A 57 -7.08 17.55 -8.62
C ASP A 57 -7.19 16.13 -9.19
N LEU A 58 -6.06 15.41 -9.33
CA LEU A 58 -6.05 14.02 -9.78
C LEU A 58 -6.76 13.11 -8.78
N PHE A 59 -7.79 12.39 -9.25
CA PHE A 59 -8.51 11.42 -8.45
C PHE A 59 -8.96 10.24 -9.29
N GLY A 60 -8.53 9.04 -8.90
CA GLY A 60 -8.88 7.79 -9.58
C GLY A 60 -9.25 6.69 -8.60
N VAL A 61 -10.20 5.84 -8.99
CA VAL A 61 -10.60 4.63 -8.26
C VAL A 61 -10.52 3.46 -9.24
N ALA A 62 -9.81 2.40 -8.86
CA ALA A 62 -9.74 1.17 -9.62
C ALA A 62 -9.97 -0.03 -8.70
N LEU A 63 -10.68 -1.04 -9.21
CA LEU A 63 -10.91 -2.32 -8.56
C LEU A 63 -10.55 -3.42 -9.55
N THR A 64 -9.61 -4.28 -9.16
CA THR A 64 -9.25 -5.49 -9.91
C THR A 64 -9.64 -6.71 -9.09
N ASP A 65 -10.38 -7.62 -9.71
CA ASP A 65 -10.79 -8.86 -9.06
C ASP A 65 -9.73 -9.97 -9.17
N ALA A 66 -9.98 -11.11 -8.52
CA ALA A 66 -9.06 -12.24 -8.54
C ALA A 66 -8.97 -12.94 -9.91
N ALA A 67 -9.89 -12.65 -10.85
CA ALA A 67 -9.84 -13.12 -12.23
C ALA A 67 -9.10 -12.13 -13.15
N GLY A 68 -8.69 -10.97 -12.64
CA GLY A 68 -7.98 -9.93 -13.39
C GLY A 68 -8.90 -8.96 -14.14
N VAL A 69 -10.21 -8.97 -13.87
CA VAL A 69 -11.15 -7.99 -14.43
C VAL A 69 -11.02 -6.69 -13.65
N THR A 70 -10.86 -5.58 -14.38
CA THR A 70 -10.69 -4.25 -13.78
C THR A 70 -11.82 -3.31 -14.16
N ASP A 71 -12.44 -2.71 -13.14
CA ASP A 71 -13.34 -1.57 -13.26
C ASP A 71 -12.66 -0.33 -12.69
N SER A 72 -12.76 0.80 -13.39
CA SER A 72 -12.07 2.04 -13.03
C SER A 72 -12.90 3.28 -13.34
N ALA A 73 -12.72 4.34 -12.54
CA ALA A 73 -13.31 5.66 -12.76
C ALA A 73 -12.31 6.77 -12.37
N GLY A 74 -12.27 7.84 -13.17
CA GLY A 74 -11.39 8.99 -12.96
C GLY A 74 -9.99 8.84 -13.57
N ASP A 75 -8.99 9.45 -12.95
CA ASP A 75 -7.62 9.60 -13.49
C ASP A 75 -6.73 8.36 -13.23
N THR A 76 -7.22 7.17 -13.57
CA THR A 76 -6.57 5.90 -13.22
C THR A 76 -5.29 5.57 -14.01
N ASP A 77 -5.07 6.26 -15.13
CA ASP A 77 -3.83 6.13 -15.93
C ASP A 77 -2.71 7.06 -15.46
N ALA A 78 -2.98 7.94 -14.48
CA ALA A 78 -1.98 8.84 -13.94
C ALA A 78 -0.92 8.06 -13.15
N VAL A 79 0.34 8.19 -13.57
CA VAL A 79 1.47 7.51 -12.92
C VAL A 79 1.93 8.30 -11.70
N PHE A 80 2.07 7.62 -10.57
CA PHE A 80 2.63 8.16 -9.34
C PHE A 80 3.56 7.16 -8.66
N THR A 81 4.40 7.65 -7.76
CA THR A 81 5.29 6.81 -6.96
C THR A 81 4.50 6.06 -5.89
N ILE A 82 4.72 4.75 -5.78
CA ILE A 82 4.02 3.89 -4.82
C ILE A 82 4.38 4.19 -3.35
N GLN A 83 5.49 4.90 -3.08
CA GLN A 83 5.89 5.30 -1.72
C GLN A 83 5.83 4.12 -0.72
N SER A 84 5.27 4.31 0.48
CA SER A 84 5.19 3.27 1.51
C SER A 84 4.32 2.06 1.14
N ILE A 85 3.54 2.12 0.05
CA ILE A 85 2.83 0.93 -0.46
C ILE A 85 3.84 -0.17 -0.85
N SER A 86 5.05 0.21 -1.29
CA SER A 86 6.12 -0.74 -1.64
C SER A 86 6.48 -1.71 -0.51
N LYS A 87 6.35 -1.29 0.76
CA LYS A 87 6.73 -2.09 1.93
C LYS A 87 6.02 -3.44 1.98
N ALA A 88 4.73 -3.46 1.65
CA ALA A 88 3.91 -4.67 1.65
C ALA A 88 4.39 -5.66 0.58
N PHE A 89 4.64 -5.17 -0.62
CA PHE A 89 5.06 -6.01 -1.73
C PHE A 89 6.49 -6.54 -1.57
N VAL A 90 7.44 -5.70 -1.12
CA VAL A 90 8.81 -6.14 -0.85
C VAL A 90 8.83 -7.18 0.26
N PHE A 91 8.05 -7.00 1.33
CA PHE A 91 7.91 -8.00 2.38
C PHE A 91 7.36 -9.33 1.87
N ALA A 92 6.34 -9.30 1.00
CA ALA A 92 5.78 -10.51 0.41
C ALA A 92 6.80 -11.26 -0.45
N LEU A 93 7.55 -10.54 -1.31
CA LEU A 93 8.60 -11.13 -2.16
C LEU A 93 9.71 -11.79 -1.33
N VAL A 94 10.17 -11.12 -0.26
CA VAL A 94 11.20 -11.68 0.63
C VAL A 94 10.68 -12.89 1.39
N CYS A 95 9.40 -12.89 1.83
CA CYS A 95 8.79 -14.06 2.46
C CYS A 95 8.65 -15.24 1.51
N GLU A 96 8.32 -14.99 0.25
CA GLU A 96 8.23 -16.02 -0.80
C GLU A 96 9.60 -16.68 -1.04
N GLU A 97 10.67 -15.87 -1.12
CA GLU A 97 12.02 -16.37 -1.39
C GLU A 97 12.68 -17.05 -0.18
N SER A 98 12.67 -16.39 0.99
CA SER A 98 13.43 -16.82 2.18
C SER A 98 12.59 -17.61 3.20
N GLY A 99 11.29 -17.72 2.97
CA GLY A 99 10.37 -18.36 3.90
C GLY A 99 9.91 -17.42 5.03
N ARG A 100 8.60 -17.44 5.28
CA ARG A 100 7.93 -16.54 6.23
C ARG A 100 8.53 -16.55 7.64
N ASP A 101 8.88 -17.71 8.18
CA ASP A 101 9.32 -17.83 9.57
C ASP A 101 10.66 -17.12 9.80
N GLN A 102 11.58 -17.23 8.84
CA GLN A 102 12.88 -16.54 8.89
C GLN A 102 12.70 -15.02 8.85
N VAL A 103 11.87 -14.52 7.94
CA VAL A 103 11.60 -13.08 7.80
C VAL A 103 10.89 -12.54 9.05
N HIS A 104 9.95 -13.33 9.61
CA HIS A 104 9.25 -12.96 10.82
C HIS A 104 10.19 -12.80 12.02
N GLU A 105 11.16 -13.71 12.20
CA GLU A 105 12.13 -13.60 13.29
C GLU A 105 12.98 -12.32 13.19
N ALA A 106 13.34 -11.91 11.97
CA ALA A 106 14.16 -10.72 11.75
C ALA A 106 13.37 -9.39 11.82
N VAL A 107 12.13 -9.36 11.34
CA VAL A 107 11.35 -8.12 11.14
C VAL A 107 10.25 -7.92 12.19
N GLY A 108 9.66 -9.02 12.66
CA GLY A 108 8.50 -9.03 13.55
C GLY A 108 7.15 -8.75 12.85
N VAL A 109 6.05 -8.92 13.59
CA VAL A 109 4.67 -8.61 13.17
C VAL A 109 3.89 -7.85 14.26
N LYS A 110 4.60 -7.16 15.16
CA LYS A 110 3.97 -6.47 16.29
C LYS A 110 3.37 -5.15 15.86
N ASN A 111 2.12 -4.90 16.26
CA ASN A 111 1.52 -3.57 16.12
C ASN A 111 2.24 -2.59 17.06
N THR A 112 2.88 -1.56 16.51
CA THR A 112 3.70 -0.62 17.29
C THR A 112 2.87 0.42 18.06
N GLY A 113 1.60 0.62 17.67
CA GLY A 113 0.71 1.63 18.26
C GLY A 113 1.20 3.08 18.13
N ARG A 114 2.23 3.32 17.30
CA ARG A 114 2.95 4.59 17.15
C ARG A 114 3.17 4.90 15.67
N SER A 115 3.54 6.14 15.36
CA SER A 115 3.81 6.55 13.97
C SER A 115 4.89 5.69 13.31
N PHE A 116 4.75 5.47 12.01
CA PHE A 116 5.61 4.57 11.23
C PHE A 116 7.08 5.03 11.11
N ASN A 117 7.38 6.27 11.49
CA ASN A 117 8.71 6.91 11.42
C ASN A 117 9.34 7.17 12.81
N SER A 118 8.78 6.60 13.89
CA SER A 118 9.23 6.91 15.25
C SER A 118 10.53 6.18 15.62
N VAL A 119 11.64 6.93 15.74
CA VAL A 119 12.91 6.41 16.29
C VAL A 119 12.72 5.90 17.73
N MET A 120 11.95 6.64 18.53
CA MET A 120 11.63 6.27 19.90
C MET A 120 10.88 4.93 20.00
N ALA A 121 10.09 4.56 18.98
CA ALA A 121 9.45 3.24 18.95
C ALA A 121 10.46 2.09 18.84
N VAL A 122 11.58 2.30 18.14
CA VAL A 122 12.66 1.31 18.01
C VAL A 122 13.45 1.19 19.31
N GLU A 123 13.81 2.32 19.93
CA GLU A 123 14.54 2.32 21.22
C GLU A 123 13.75 1.62 22.32
N LEU A 124 12.45 1.91 22.44
CA LEU A 124 11.56 1.29 23.41
C LEU A 124 11.28 -0.20 23.12
N SER A 125 11.56 -0.65 21.89
CA SER A 125 11.44 -2.06 21.49
C SER A 125 12.78 -2.79 21.54
N ALA A 126 13.78 -2.24 22.25
CA ALA A 126 15.13 -2.78 22.37
C ALA A 126 15.81 -3.04 21.01
N GLY A 127 15.58 -2.17 20.03
CA GLY A 127 16.15 -2.29 18.68
C GLY A 127 15.33 -3.14 17.72
N SER A 128 14.22 -3.73 18.15
CA SER A 128 13.34 -4.51 17.26
C SER A 128 12.71 -3.60 16.18
N PRO A 129 12.71 -4.03 14.90
CA PRO A 129 12.04 -3.29 13.82
C PRO A 129 10.51 -3.26 13.94
N GLY A 130 9.93 -4.15 14.75
CA GLY A 130 8.50 -4.19 15.08
C GLY A 130 7.64 -4.92 14.06
N ASN A 131 7.49 -4.34 12.86
CA ASN A 131 6.72 -4.91 11.75
C ASN A 131 7.16 -4.32 10.40
N PRO A 132 6.93 -5.00 9.26
CA PRO A 132 7.40 -4.53 7.95
C PRO A 132 6.76 -3.22 7.46
N MET A 133 5.65 -2.77 8.07
CA MET A 133 4.89 -1.60 7.61
C MET A 133 5.44 -0.28 8.17
N VAL A 134 6.33 -0.33 9.16
CA VAL A 134 7.07 0.86 9.63
C VAL A 134 8.41 1.00 8.90
N ASN A 135 9.00 2.21 8.88
CA ASN A 135 10.24 2.45 8.13
C ASN A 135 11.40 1.55 8.60
N ALA A 136 11.54 1.32 9.90
CA ALA A 136 12.55 0.42 10.44
C ALA A 136 12.39 -1.02 9.94
N GLY A 137 11.16 -1.54 9.98
CA GLY A 137 10.86 -2.88 9.47
C GLY A 137 10.99 -3.00 7.96
N ALA A 138 10.67 -1.94 7.20
CA ALA A 138 10.90 -1.94 5.76
C ALA A 138 12.39 -1.96 5.39
N MET A 139 13.23 -1.23 6.13
CA MET A 139 14.69 -1.29 5.96
C MET A 139 15.23 -2.68 6.34
N ALA A 140 14.77 -3.25 7.45
CA ALA A 140 15.13 -4.61 7.86
C ALA A 140 14.69 -5.65 6.80
N THR A 141 13.48 -5.49 6.26
CA THR A 141 12.96 -6.33 5.16
C THR A 141 13.84 -6.20 3.91
N THR A 142 14.21 -4.97 3.54
CA THR A 142 15.07 -4.69 2.37
C THR A 142 16.46 -5.31 2.54
N ALA A 143 16.99 -5.34 3.77
CA ALA A 143 18.27 -5.97 4.08
C ALA A 143 18.25 -7.50 3.90
N LEU A 144 17.08 -8.11 3.85
CA LEU A 144 16.90 -9.55 3.60
C LEU A 144 16.65 -9.86 2.12
N VAL A 145 16.61 -8.85 1.24
CA VAL A 145 16.46 -9.07 -0.20
C VAL A 145 17.69 -9.82 -0.72
N PRO A 146 17.50 -10.92 -1.47
CA PRO A 146 18.60 -11.72 -1.98
C PRO A 146 19.43 -10.93 -3.00
N GLY A 147 20.73 -11.25 -3.06
CA GLY A 147 21.68 -10.65 -3.99
C GLY A 147 22.92 -10.13 -3.28
N ASP A 148 24.08 -10.38 -3.88
CA ASP A 148 25.38 -9.99 -3.32
C ASP A 148 25.72 -8.50 -3.57
N THR A 149 24.95 -7.83 -4.42
CA THR A 149 25.13 -6.43 -4.78
C THR A 149 23.81 -5.65 -4.73
N PRO A 150 23.85 -4.32 -4.50
CA PRO A 150 22.66 -3.49 -4.58
C PRO A 150 21.91 -3.60 -5.92
N ASP A 151 22.64 -3.77 -7.03
CA ASP A 151 22.03 -3.93 -8.35
C ASP A 151 21.28 -5.26 -8.48
N ALA A 152 21.82 -6.36 -7.92
CA ALA A 152 21.15 -7.64 -7.90
C ALA A 152 19.89 -7.61 -7.01
N GLN A 153 19.97 -6.96 -5.84
CA GLN A 153 18.82 -6.75 -4.96
C GLN A 153 17.74 -5.90 -5.63
N TRP A 154 18.14 -4.83 -6.31
CA TRP A 154 17.23 -3.99 -7.08
C TRP A 154 16.55 -4.78 -8.19
N GLU A 155 17.29 -5.59 -8.93
CA GLU A 155 16.72 -6.40 -10.00
C GLU A 155 15.74 -7.45 -9.47
N PHE A 156 16.02 -8.08 -8.33
CA PHE A 156 15.04 -8.96 -7.65
C PHE A 156 13.73 -8.22 -7.34
N ILE A 157 13.81 -7.03 -6.75
CA ILE A 157 12.62 -6.22 -6.44
C ILE A 157 11.88 -5.83 -7.72
N ARG A 158 12.60 -5.28 -8.70
CA ARG A 158 12.02 -4.82 -9.97
C ARG A 158 11.33 -5.96 -10.72
N ALA A 159 11.99 -7.10 -10.85
CA ALA A 159 11.43 -8.29 -11.49
C ALA A 159 10.22 -8.82 -10.71
N GLY A 160 10.30 -8.89 -9.37
CA GLY A 160 9.21 -9.34 -8.51
C GLY A 160 7.96 -8.47 -8.58
N LEU A 161 8.13 -7.15 -8.64
CA LEU A 161 7.02 -6.19 -8.75
C LEU A 161 6.43 -6.09 -10.17
N SER A 162 7.07 -6.73 -11.16
CA SER A 162 6.64 -6.68 -12.57
C SER A 162 6.12 -8.04 -13.08
N ARG A 163 5.81 -8.98 -12.15
CA ARG A 163 5.31 -10.32 -12.49
C ARG A 163 3.85 -10.32 -12.93
#